data_AF-A0A962QSN5-F1
#
_entry.id   AF-A0A962QSN5-F1
#
_cell.length_a   1.000
_cell.length_b   1.000
_cell.length_c   1.000
_cell.angle_alpha   90.00
_cell.angle_beta   90.00
_cell.angle_gamma   90.00
#
_symmetry.space_group_name_H-M   'P 1'
#
loop_
_entity.id
_entity.type
_entity.pdbx_description
1 polymer ?
#
loop_
_entity_poly.entity_id
_entity_poly.type
_entity_poly.pdbx_seq_one_letter_code
_entity_poly.pdbx_strand_id
1 'polypeptide(L)'
;MASNARTDGHRWRFNQLGGFDQVVIDSAEDIRHLPELNQKLWAALSCPTTGVEFDRHTLALLDTDGDGRIRVPEVLAAAQWVCKVLKDPNELFERTAGLPLASINDSDDEGAQLLASARRILENVGSADATVITAAETADTNKIFAETRFNGDGVVPVASAEDAGIAKVIEEVITCVGSVPDRSGAEGIDQDLLDRFFAEVTAFSEWWAEAEADAANVRPLGDATEQAASVYEAVEAKINDYFTRSRLVAFDTRAAPFLNPGEAEYTALAHKTLSSATEELAAFPLARVEADRPLSLEQQLNPGWSAALGAFRDQVAVPLLGNVSELTAAQWDDISSRFAAHSAWRARHRGDAVAALGWARVKELAGGDTHATITGLIEQDKELAGVADAIASVDRLVHY
;
A
#
# COMPACT_ATOMS: atom_id res chain seq x y z
N MET A 1 14.34 50.73 40.76
CA MET A 1 14.13 51.89 39.87
C MET A 1 14.14 51.36 38.46
N ALA A 2 12.98 51.40 37.79
CA ALA A 2 12.80 50.82 36.46
C ALA A 2 13.59 51.62 35.41
N SER A 3 14.46 50.94 34.68
CA SER A 3 15.17 51.49 33.52
C SER A 3 14.25 51.37 32.29
N ASN A 4 13.55 52.45 31.95
CA ASN A 4 12.81 52.57 30.69
C ASN A 4 13.81 52.83 29.55
N ALA A 5 14.10 51.82 28.73
CA ALA A 5 14.65 52.06 27.39
C ALA A 5 13.48 52.47 26.48
N ARG A 6 13.49 53.72 26.02
CA ARG A 6 12.53 54.24 25.04
C ARG A 6 13.00 53.89 23.62
N THR A 7 12.31 52.96 22.98
CA THR A 7 12.04 53.00 21.55
C THR A 7 10.72 53.76 21.38
N ASP A 8 10.61 54.71 20.45
CA ASP A 8 9.29 55.26 20.07
C ASP A 8 8.48 54.10 19.47
N GLY A 9 7.57 53.51 20.24
CA GLY A 9 6.94 52.21 19.96
C GLY A 9 6.53 51.56 21.28
N HIS A 10 5.66 50.55 21.24
CA HIS A 10 4.99 49.89 22.38
C HIS A 10 5.82 49.75 23.68
N ARG A 11 5.19 50.00 24.84
CA ARG A 11 5.88 49.98 26.14
C ARG A 11 5.84 48.59 26.78
N TRP A 12 6.88 47.80 26.56
CA TRP A 12 7.07 46.50 27.20
C TRP A 12 7.19 46.60 28.72
N ARG A 13 6.51 45.68 29.41
CA ARG A 13 6.64 45.48 30.86
C ARG A 13 7.49 44.24 31.13
N PHE A 14 8.21 44.26 32.24
CA PHE A 14 9.16 43.20 32.62
C PHE A 14 8.89 42.74 34.04
N ASN A 15 9.07 41.45 34.27
CA ASN A 15 9.09 40.83 35.59
C ASN A 15 10.44 40.15 35.83
N GLN A 16 10.93 40.17 37.06
CA GLN A 16 12.21 39.56 37.41
C GLN A 16 11.99 38.10 37.83
N LEU A 17 12.46 37.16 37.02
CA LEU A 17 12.31 35.73 37.26
C LEU A 17 13.68 35.06 37.17
N GLY A 18 14.10 34.38 38.25
CA GLY A 18 15.38 33.66 38.29
C GLY A 18 16.64 34.52 38.06
N GLY A 19 16.56 35.84 38.27
CA GLY A 19 17.67 36.78 38.06
C GLY A 19 17.73 37.41 36.67
N PHE A 20 16.76 37.13 35.80
CA PHE A 20 16.63 37.71 34.46
C PHE A 20 15.36 38.55 34.34
N ASP A 21 15.39 39.58 33.48
CA ASP A 21 14.21 40.37 33.12
C ASP A 21 13.44 39.63 32.01
N GLN A 22 12.23 39.18 32.33
CA GLN A 22 11.34 38.51 31.40
C GLN A 22 10.22 39.45 30.99
N VAL A 23 9.94 39.55 29.68
CA VAL A 23 8.83 40.34 29.15
C VAL A 23 7.50 39.75 29.64
N VAL A 24 6.59 40.63 30.04
CA VAL A 24 5.21 40.27 30.38
C VAL A 24 4.34 40.52 29.16
N ILE A 25 3.62 39.48 28.73
CA ILE A 25 2.61 39.52 27.66
C ILE A 25 1.27 39.24 28.35
N ASP A 26 0.43 40.26 28.53
CA ASP A 26 -0.88 40.11 29.17
C ASP A 26 -1.99 40.97 28.53
N SER A 27 -1.74 41.50 27.33
CA SER A 27 -2.70 42.26 26.56
C SER A 27 -2.61 41.98 25.06
N ALA A 28 -3.69 42.26 24.33
CA ALA A 28 -3.70 42.20 22.86
C ALA A 28 -2.62 43.09 22.24
N GLU A 29 -2.33 44.23 22.86
CA GLU A 29 -1.34 45.17 22.36
C GLU A 29 0.08 44.61 22.42
N ASP A 30 0.39 43.82 23.46
CA ASP A 30 1.64 43.07 23.56
C ASP A 30 1.76 42.03 22.45
N ILE A 31 0.67 41.32 22.10
CA ILE A 31 0.66 40.33 21.01
C ILE A 31 0.87 41.02 19.65
N ARG A 32 0.18 42.13 19.39
CA ARG A 32 0.31 42.89 18.12
C ARG A 32 1.72 43.41 17.89
N HIS A 33 2.38 43.87 18.95
CA HIS A 33 3.74 44.42 18.86
C HIS A 33 4.84 43.37 19.04
N LEU A 34 4.50 42.09 19.23
CA LEU A 34 5.47 41.00 19.39
C LEU A 34 6.56 40.94 18.30
N PRO A 35 6.29 41.24 17.00
CA PRO A 35 7.32 41.30 15.96
C PRO A 35 8.40 42.36 16.21
N GLU A 36 8.11 43.40 16.99
CA GLU A 36 9.04 44.47 17.36
C GLU A 36 9.90 44.10 18.56
N LEU A 37 9.55 43.04 19.28
CA LEU A 37 10.28 42.61 20.47
C LEU A 37 11.66 42.08 20.08
N ASN A 38 12.69 42.66 20.68
CA ASN A 38 14.06 42.22 20.46
C ASN A 38 14.23 40.74 20.84
N GLN A 39 14.69 39.91 19.90
CA GLN A 39 14.88 38.46 20.11
C GLN A 39 15.80 38.12 21.29
N LYS A 40 16.69 39.03 21.71
CA LYS A 40 17.52 38.84 22.92
C LYS A 40 16.71 38.77 24.22
N LEU A 41 15.45 39.20 24.19
CA LEU A 41 14.52 39.17 25.32
C LEU A 41 13.63 37.93 25.33
N TRP A 42 13.76 37.04 24.33
CA TRP A 42 13.04 35.77 24.29
C TRP A 42 13.76 34.73 25.15
N ALA A 43 13.00 33.99 25.96
CA ALA A 43 13.55 32.95 26.83
C ALA A 43 14.13 31.77 26.03
N ALA A 44 13.55 31.46 24.87
CA ALA A 44 14.01 30.47 23.92
C ALA A 44 13.71 30.93 22.49
N LEU A 45 14.58 30.55 21.55
CA LEU A 45 14.39 30.81 20.12
C LEU A 45 13.87 29.58 19.35
N SER A 46 13.82 28.44 20.05
CA SER A 46 13.30 27.17 19.54
C SER A 46 12.75 26.37 20.72
N CYS A 47 11.54 25.81 20.55
CA CYS A 47 10.86 24.97 21.53
C CYS A 47 10.53 23.61 20.90
N PRO A 48 10.86 22.47 21.51
CA PRO A 48 10.48 21.17 20.97
C PRO A 48 8.96 20.95 21.08
N THR A 49 8.37 20.26 20.10
CA THR A 49 6.94 19.87 20.15
C THR A 49 6.66 18.68 21.08
N THR A 50 7.71 18.04 21.60
CA THR A 50 7.62 16.87 22.50
C THR A 50 8.38 17.11 23.80
N GLY A 51 7.95 16.45 24.89
CA GLY A 51 8.59 16.57 26.20
C GLY A 51 8.30 17.87 26.96
N VAL A 52 7.35 18.67 26.48
CA VAL A 52 6.84 19.89 27.13
C VAL A 52 5.47 19.58 27.74
N GLU A 53 5.21 20.07 28.95
CA GLU A 53 3.89 20.00 29.59
C GLU A 53 2.95 21.05 29.00
N PHE A 54 2.47 20.79 27.79
CA PHE A 54 1.52 21.61 27.04
C PHE A 54 0.65 20.72 26.14
N ASP A 55 -0.46 21.25 25.64
CA ASP A 55 -1.30 20.54 24.69
C ASP A 55 -0.52 20.20 23.40
N ARG A 56 -0.41 18.90 23.08
CA ARG A 56 0.44 18.42 21.98
C ARG A 56 -0.07 18.84 20.62
N HIS A 57 -1.39 18.93 20.46
CA HIS A 57 -2.01 19.30 19.20
C HIS A 57 -1.72 20.78 18.87
N THR A 58 -1.84 21.64 19.88
CA THR A 58 -1.47 23.06 19.77
C THR A 58 0.01 23.23 19.40
N LEU A 59 0.91 22.43 19.98
CA LEU A 59 2.32 22.45 19.61
C LEU A 59 2.55 22.02 18.15
N ALA A 60 1.82 20.99 17.69
CA ALA A 60 1.89 20.56 16.29
C ALA A 60 1.34 21.61 15.31
N LEU A 61 0.26 22.31 15.68
CA LEU A 61 -0.31 23.41 14.90
C LEU A 61 0.63 24.64 14.79
N LEU A 62 1.53 24.82 15.74
CA LEU A 62 2.57 25.87 15.71
C LEU A 62 3.82 25.46 14.93
N ASP A 63 4.04 24.17 14.71
CA ASP A 63 5.20 23.59 14.00
C ASP A 63 4.86 23.44 12.51
N THR A 64 4.86 24.57 11.81
CA THR A 64 4.35 24.69 10.44
C THR A 64 5.18 23.95 9.39
N ASP A 65 6.45 23.67 9.67
CA ASP A 65 7.33 22.88 8.80
C ASP A 65 7.45 21.39 9.22
N GLY A 66 6.84 21.02 10.34
CA GLY A 66 6.77 19.64 10.84
C GLY A 66 8.12 19.06 11.27
N ASP A 67 9.13 19.89 11.55
CA ASP A 67 10.47 19.43 11.95
C ASP A 67 10.61 19.12 13.45
N GLY A 68 9.51 19.26 14.20
CA GLY A 68 9.42 19.00 15.63
C GLY A 68 9.89 20.18 16.49
N ARG A 69 10.06 21.38 15.93
CA ARG A 69 10.57 22.55 16.65
C ARG A 69 9.89 23.85 16.24
N ILE A 70 9.18 24.44 17.21
CA ILE A 70 8.56 25.76 17.08
C ILE A 70 9.61 26.86 17.22
N ARG A 71 9.69 27.77 16.26
CA ARG A 71 10.63 28.90 16.22
C ARG A 71 9.91 30.25 16.26
N VAL A 72 10.67 31.31 16.50
CA VAL A 72 10.17 32.70 16.58
C VAL A 72 9.26 33.08 15.41
N PRO A 73 9.60 32.82 14.13
CA PRO A 73 8.74 33.21 13.01
C PRO A 73 7.34 32.59 13.06
N GLU A 74 7.22 31.36 13.56
CA GLU A 74 5.95 30.62 13.64
C GLU A 74 5.06 31.18 14.75
N VAL A 75 5.65 31.50 15.90
CA VAL A 75 4.95 32.21 16.99
C VAL A 75 4.47 33.58 16.53
N LEU A 76 5.30 34.32 15.78
CA LEU A 76 4.92 35.62 15.23
C LEU A 76 3.79 35.49 14.21
N ALA A 77 3.84 34.49 13.33
CA ALA A 77 2.78 34.23 12.35
C ALA A 77 1.45 33.89 13.04
N ALA A 78 1.47 33.03 14.07
CA ALA A 78 0.30 32.71 14.88
C ALA A 78 -0.27 33.96 15.57
N ALA A 79 0.56 34.74 16.25
CA ALA A 79 0.16 35.98 16.92
C ALA A 79 -0.49 36.99 15.97
N GLN A 80 0.12 37.20 14.79
CA GLN A 80 -0.41 38.09 13.77
C GLN A 80 -1.75 37.59 13.22
N TRP A 81 -1.85 36.29 12.95
CA TRP A 81 -3.06 35.69 12.40
C TRP A 81 -4.22 35.78 13.38
N VAL A 82 -4.03 35.42 14.66
CA VAL A 82 -5.07 35.57 15.70
C VAL A 82 -5.52 37.01 15.84
N CYS A 83 -4.58 37.97 15.82
CA CYS A 83 -4.91 39.40 15.88
C CYS A 83 -5.72 39.90 14.67
N LYS A 84 -5.63 39.22 13.53
CA LYS A 84 -6.41 39.53 12.33
C LYS A 84 -7.83 38.97 12.43
N VAL A 85 -7.95 37.70 12.83
CA VAL A 85 -9.22 36.94 12.74
C VAL A 85 -10.11 37.08 13.98
N LEU A 86 -9.64 37.69 15.06
CA LEU A 86 -10.46 38.06 16.23
C LEU A 86 -10.83 39.55 16.22
N LYS A 87 -12.05 39.86 16.65
CA LYS A 87 -12.53 41.25 16.85
C LYS A 87 -11.81 41.94 18.00
N ASP A 88 -11.65 41.24 19.12
CA ASP A 88 -10.86 41.68 20.26
C ASP A 88 -9.90 40.57 20.73
N PRO A 89 -8.60 40.64 20.37
CA PRO A 89 -7.61 39.67 20.83
C PRO A 89 -7.34 39.71 22.34
N ASN A 90 -7.91 40.66 23.11
CA ASN A 90 -7.78 40.64 24.58
C ASN A 90 -8.53 39.45 25.19
N GLU A 91 -9.50 38.89 24.48
CA GLU A 91 -10.28 37.73 24.92
C GLU A 91 -9.40 36.49 25.18
N LEU A 92 -8.23 36.39 24.53
CA LEU A 92 -7.23 35.33 24.77
C LEU A 92 -6.77 35.26 26.23
N PHE A 93 -6.84 36.37 26.97
CA PHE A 93 -6.43 36.46 28.37
C PHE A 93 -7.56 36.16 29.37
N GLU A 94 -8.79 35.99 28.90
CA GLU A 94 -9.97 35.74 29.75
C GLU A 94 -10.05 34.28 30.26
N ARG A 95 -9.25 33.38 29.69
CA ARG A 95 -9.16 31.95 30.08
C ARG A 95 -10.50 31.23 30.03
N THR A 96 -11.30 31.51 28.99
CA THR A 96 -12.54 30.79 28.72
C THR A 96 -12.25 29.41 28.14
N ALA A 97 -13.19 28.48 28.30
CA ALA A 97 -13.04 27.09 27.82
C ALA A 97 -13.32 26.93 26.30
N GLY A 98 -13.62 28.02 25.60
CA GLY A 98 -13.99 28.00 24.19
C GLY A 98 -14.06 29.40 23.60
N LEU A 99 -14.11 29.45 22.27
CA LEU A 99 -14.17 30.65 21.45
C LEU A 99 -15.62 31.03 21.17
N PRO A 100 -16.10 32.20 21.62
CA PRO A 100 -17.41 32.69 21.21
C PRO A 100 -17.43 32.99 19.71
N LEU A 101 -18.47 32.54 19.00
CA LEU A 101 -18.61 32.79 17.56
C LEU A 101 -18.69 34.29 17.25
N ALA A 102 -19.20 35.09 18.18
CA ALA A 102 -19.30 36.53 18.05
C ALA A 102 -17.92 37.21 17.99
N SER A 103 -16.89 36.58 18.55
CA SER A 103 -15.51 37.08 18.67
C SER A 103 -14.74 36.97 17.36
N ILE A 104 -15.17 36.12 16.43
CA ILE A 104 -14.56 35.99 15.10
C ILE A 104 -14.83 37.27 14.30
N ASN A 105 -13.78 37.83 13.71
CA ASN A 105 -13.82 39.01 12.85
C ASN A 105 -14.25 38.64 11.44
N ASP A 106 -15.53 38.79 11.13
CA ASP A 106 -16.15 38.47 9.83
C ASP A 106 -16.15 39.64 8.84
N SER A 107 -15.25 40.62 9.01
CA SER A 107 -15.17 41.80 8.12
C SER A 107 -14.42 41.57 6.81
N ASP A 108 -13.63 40.49 6.72
CA ASP A 108 -12.98 40.04 5.49
C ASP A 108 -13.41 38.61 5.11
N ASP A 109 -13.04 38.18 3.89
CA ASP A 109 -13.48 36.90 3.33
C ASP A 109 -13.00 35.70 4.17
N GLU A 110 -11.77 35.77 4.73
CA GLU A 110 -11.19 34.70 5.54
C GLU A 110 -11.95 34.55 6.86
N GLY A 111 -12.19 35.66 7.55
CA GLY A 111 -12.95 35.68 8.80
C GLY A 111 -14.41 35.28 8.63
N ALA A 112 -15.06 35.69 7.53
CA ALA A 112 -16.40 35.25 7.19
C ALA A 112 -16.45 33.72 6.95
N GLN A 113 -15.45 33.18 6.25
CA GLN A 113 -15.32 31.73 6.02
C GLN A 113 -15.05 30.97 7.33
N LEU A 114 -14.20 31.48 8.22
CA LEU A 114 -13.95 30.92 9.55
C LEU A 114 -15.24 30.83 10.38
N LEU A 115 -16.00 31.92 10.43
CA LEU A 115 -17.28 31.96 11.16
C LEU A 115 -18.30 30.97 10.57
N ALA A 116 -18.42 30.91 9.24
CA ALA A 116 -19.30 29.97 8.57
C ALA A 116 -18.91 28.51 8.85
N SER A 117 -17.61 28.20 8.83
CA SER A 117 -17.08 26.87 9.15
C SER A 117 -17.28 26.49 10.61
N ALA A 118 -17.08 27.41 11.56
CA ALA A 118 -17.34 27.16 12.97
C ALA A 118 -18.81 26.82 13.23
N ARG A 119 -19.74 27.52 12.57
CA ARG A 119 -21.18 27.19 12.63
C ARG A 119 -21.48 25.81 12.04
N ARG A 120 -20.86 25.46 10.91
CA ARG A 120 -21.05 24.15 10.28
C ARG A 120 -20.49 23.01 11.12
N ILE A 121 -19.33 23.19 11.77
CA ILE A 121 -18.80 22.20 12.72
C ILE A 121 -19.82 21.95 13.83
N LEU A 122 -20.35 23.01 14.44
CA LEU A 122 -21.37 22.91 15.50
C LEU A 122 -22.64 22.22 15.01
N GLU A 123 -23.09 22.48 13.78
CA GLU A 123 -24.22 21.78 13.17
C GLU A 123 -23.94 20.27 13.02
N ASN A 124 -22.79 19.89 12.45
CA ASN A 124 -22.40 18.51 12.21
C ASN A 124 -22.22 17.70 13.51
N VAL A 125 -21.73 18.32 14.58
CA VAL A 125 -21.58 17.65 15.89
C VAL A 125 -22.89 17.68 16.72
N GLY A 126 -24.00 18.15 16.15
CA GLY A 126 -25.34 18.14 16.76
C GLY A 126 -25.63 19.28 17.74
N SER A 127 -24.87 20.38 17.66
CA SER A 127 -24.93 21.56 18.54
C SER A 127 -25.22 22.86 17.78
N ALA A 128 -26.14 22.83 16.80
CA ALA A 128 -26.40 23.95 15.88
C ALA A 128 -26.76 25.30 16.56
N ASP A 129 -27.39 25.26 17.75
CA ASP A 129 -27.77 26.47 18.50
C ASP A 129 -26.65 27.02 19.40
N ALA A 130 -25.48 26.37 19.44
CA ALA A 130 -24.36 26.82 20.26
C ALA A 130 -23.77 28.14 19.75
N THR A 131 -23.34 28.98 20.70
CA THR A 131 -22.72 30.29 20.43
C THR A 131 -21.22 30.32 20.73
N VAL A 132 -20.68 29.19 21.19
CA VAL A 132 -19.28 28.98 21.56
C VAL A 132 -18.83 27.66 20.94
N ILE A 133 -17.62 27.64 20.40
CA ILE A 133 -16.96 26.44 19.88
C ILE A 133 -15.70 26.15 20.71
N THR A 134 -15.44 24.88 21.01
CA THR A 134 -14.29 24.43 21.81
C THR A 134 -13.44 23.44 21.01
N ALA A 135 -12.21 23.22 21.50
CA ALA A 135 -11.29 22.26 20.91
C ALA A 135 -11.86 20.83 20.88
N ALA A 136 -12.78 20.51 21.81
CA ALA A 136 -13.44 19.21 21.81
C ALA A 136 -14.40 19.03 20.63
N GLU A 137 -15.08 20.10 20.18
CA GLU A 137 -15.93 20.01 18.99
C GLU A 137 -15.12 19.95 17.69
N THR A 138 -13.96 20.59 17.63
CA THR A 138 -13.10 20.58 16.43
C THR A 138 -12.24 19.31 16.33
N ALA A 139 -11.92 18.67 17.46
CA ALA A 139 -11.18 17.40 17.50
C ALA A 139 -12.00 16.17 17.10
N ASP A 140 -13.34 16.25 17.10
CA ASP A 140 -14.21 15.12 16.71
C ASP A 140 -14.37 15.06 15.18
N THR A 141 -13.25 14.87 14.47
CA THR A 141 -13.22 14.78 12.99
C THR A 141 -14.16 13.70 12.48
N ASN A 142 -14.29 12.61 13.23
CA ASN A 142 -15.29 11.59 12.98
C ASN A 142 -16.69 12.18 12.97
N LYS A 143 -17.18 12.88 13.99
CA LYS A 143 -18.53 13.49 13.88
C LYS A 143 -18.62 14.60 12.83
N ILE A 144 -17.56 15.38 12.65
CA ILE A 144 -17.54 16.48 11.67
C ILE A 144 -17.76 15.93 10.25
N PHE A 145 -17.21 14.75 9.94
CA PHE A 145 -17.25 14.14 8.62
C PHE A 145 -18.02 12.80 8.54
N ALA A 146 -18.55 12.24 9.64
CA ALA A 146 -19.20 10.92 9.68
C ALA A 146 -20.47 10.85 8.83
N GLU A 147 -21.13 11.99 8.65
CA GLU A 147 -22.32 12.10 7.80
C GLU A 147 -21.96 12.57 6.37
N THR A 148 -20.69 12.87 6.11
CA THR A 148 -20.21 13.29 4.79
C THR A 148 -19.45 12.17 4.10
N ARG A 149 -19.92 11.79 2.92
CA ARG A 149 -19.29 10.77 2.06
C ARG A 149 -17.83 11.09 1.66
N PHE A 150 -17.47 12.36 1.73
CA PHE A 150 -16.23 12.95 1.23
C PHE A 150 -15.72 13.98 2.25
N ASN A 151 -14.40 14.02 2.46
CA ASN A 151 -13.73 14.86 3.46
C ASN A 151 -12.71 15.84 2.83
N GLY A 152 -12.48 15.76 1.51
CA GLY A 152 -11.70 16.75 0.78
C GLY A 152 -10.19 16.54 0.75
N ASP A 153 -9.69 15.34 1.01
CA ASP A 153 -8.26 14.99 0.92
C ASP A 153 -7.87 14.24 -0.35
N GLY A 154 -8.83 13.93 -1.21
CA GLY A 154 -8.65 13.13 -2.42
C GLY A 154 -8.42 11.65 -2.16
N VAL A 155 -8.72 11.16 -0.95
CA VAL A 155 -8.66 9.76 -0.55
C VAL A 155 -10.07 9.22 -0.44
N VAL A 156 -10.35 8.09 -1.10
CA VAL A 156 -11.67 7.49 -1.14
C VAL A 156 -11.64 6.13 -0.43
N PRO A 157 -12.16 6.04 0.81
CA PRO A 157 -12.40 4.77 1.48
C PRO A 157 -13.46 3.93 0.78
N VAL A 158 -13.50 2.63 1.09
CA VAL A 158 -14.53 1.70 0.57
C VAL A 158 -15.96 2.20 0.87
N ALA A 159 -16.16 2.80 2.04
CA ALA A 159 -17.45 3.32 2.48
C ALA A 159 -17.97 4.50 1.63
N SER A 160 -17.10 5.18 0.88
CA SER A 160 -17.47 6.28 -0.01
C SER A 160 -18.05 5.80 -1.35
N ALA A 161 -18.03 4.50 -1.63
CA ALA A 161 -18.69 3.93 -2.80
C ALA A 161 -20.14 3.52 -2.49
N GLU A 162 -21.09 4.07 -3.25
CA GLU A 162 -22.51 3.69 -3.16
C GLU A 162 -22.83 2.38 -3.89
N ASP A 163 -22.07 2.09 -4.95
CA ASP A 163 -22.20 0.86 -5.72
C ASP A 163 -21.28 -0.23 -5.16
N ALA A 164 -21.85 -1.42 -4.93
CA ALA A 164 -21.11 -2.55 -4.37
C ALA A 164 -19.98 -3.05 -5.29
N GLY A 165 -20.12 -2.87 -6.61
CA GLY A 165 -19.07 -3.18 -7.57
C GLY A 165 -17.89 -2.23 -7.45
N ILE A 166 -18.14 -0.93 -7.32
CA ILE A 166 -17.09 0.08 -7.07
C ILE A 166 -16.42 -0.13 -5.71
N ALA A 167 -17.20 -0.39 -4.66
CA ALA A 167 -16.66 -0.69 -3.33
C ALA A 167 -15.68 -1.87 -3.38
N LYS A 168 -16.07 -2.95 -4.07
CA LYS A 168 -15.21 -4.13 -4.27
C LYS A 168 -13.92 -3.78 -5.01
N VAL A 169 -13.97 -2.89 -6.01
CA VAL A 169 -12.74 -2.51 -6.74
C VAL A 169 -11.82 -1.69 -5.84
N ILE A 170 -12.34 -0.81 -4.99
CA ILE A 170 -11.53 -0.09 -4.01
C ILE A 170 -10.84 -1.08 -3.05
N GLU A 171 -11.56 -2.11 -2.57
CA GLU A 171 -10.96 -3.19 -1.77
C GLU A 171 -9.85 -3.95 -2.52
N GLU A 172 -10.07 -4.24 -3.81
CA GLU A 172 -9.08 -4.90 -4.67
C GLU A 172 -7.83 -4.03 -4.87
N VAL A 173 -7.98 -2.71 -5.05
CA VAL A 173 -6.86 -1.76 -5.12
C VAL A 173 -6.08 -1.77 -3.81
N ILE A 174 -6.76 -1.63 -2.66
CA ILE A 174 -6.13 -1.66 -1.33
C ILE A 174 -5.32 -2.94 -1.14
N THR A 175 -5.90 -4.09 -1.51
CA THR A 175 -5.26 -5.40 -1.36
C THR A 175 -4.04 -5.55 -2.28
N CYS A 176 -4.11 -5.04 -3.51
CA CYS A 176 -3.07 -5.27 -4.53
C CYS A 176 -1.91 -4.27 -4.45
N VAL A 177 -2.18 -2.99 -4.18
CA VAL A 177 -1.18 -1.92 -4.27
C VAL A 177 -1.02 -1.10 -2.98
N GLY A 178 -1.89 -1.32 -1.99
CA GLY A 178 -1.86 -0.66 -0.69
C GLY A 178 -2.92 0.43 -0.52
N SER A 179 -2.91 1.05 0.66
CA SER A 179 -3.83 2.11 1.09
C SER A 179 -3.08 3.36 1.54
N VAL A 180 -3.80 4.48 1.59
CA VAL A 180 -3.42 5.68 2.33
C VAL A 180 -4.54 6.03 3.31
N PRO A 181 -4.23 6.51 4.53
CA PRO A 181 -5.25 6.97 5.46
C PRO A 181 -5.85 8.28 4.97
N ASP A 182 -7.17 8.38 5.04
CA ASP A 182 -7.91 9.63 4.86
C ASP A 182 -7.79 10.53 6.12
N ARG A 183 -8.37 11.74 6.08
CA ARG A 183 -8.40 12.70 7.19
C ARG A 183 -9.14 12.20 8.44
N SER A 184 -10.01 11.20 8.30
CA SER A 184 -10.66 10.51 9.43
C SER A 184 -9.81 9.37 10.00
N GLY A 185 -8.75 8.98 9.30
CA GLY A 185 -7.88 7.84 9.61
C GLY A 185 -8.37 6.52 9.00
N ALA A 186 -9.42 6.54 8.19
CA ALA A 186 -9.90 5.37 7.47
C ALA A 186 -8.98 5.06 6.27
N GLU A 187 -8.74 3.78 6.00
CA GLU A 187 -7.93 3.39 4.85
C GLU A 187 -8.72 3.54 3.54
N GLY A 188 -8.13 4.24 2.58
CA GLY A 188 -8.67 4.44 1.26
C GLY A 188 -7.60 4.45 0.18
N ILE A 189 -7.99 4.93 -0.99
CA ILE A 189 -7.10 5.05 -2.16
C ILE A 189 -7.14 6.47 -2.71
N ASP A 190 -5.98 6.95 -3.15
CA ASP A 190 -5.85 8.19 -3.90
C ASP A 190 -5.68 7.91 -5.41
N GLN A 191 -5.47 8.97 -6.20
CA GLN A 191 -5.29 8.85 -7.64
C GLN A 191 -4.03 8.06 -8.00
N ASP A 192 -2.95 8.21 -7.24
CA ASP A 192 -1.67 7.56 -7.53
C ASP A 192 -1.76 6.03 -7.33
N LEU A 193 -2.43 5.59 -6.26
CA LEU A 193 -2.73 4.18 -6.02
C LEU A 193 -3.67 3.61 -7.10
N LEU A 194 -4.70 4.35 -7.47
CA LEU A 194 -5.64 3.94 -8.52
C LEU A 194 -4.91 3.77 -9.88
N ASP A 195 -4.11 4.75 -10.28
CA ASP A 195 -3.37 4.72 -11.53
C ASP A 195 -2.32 3.60 -11.55
N ARG A 196 -1.63 3.37 -10.42
CA ARG A 196 -0.72 2.25 -10.26
C ARG A 196 -1.44 0.91 -10.41
N PHE A 197 -2.60 0.73 -9.77
CA PHE A 197 -3.38 -0.50 -9.90
C PHE A 197 -3.79 -0.76 -11.34
N PHE A 198 -4.32 0.25 -12.04
CA PHE A 198 -4.75 0.09 -13.43
C PHE A 198 -3.58 -0.08 -14.40
N ALA A 199 -2.40 0.48 -14.12
CA ALA A 199 -1.18 0.17 -14.87
C ALA A 199 -0.79 -1.32 -14.76
N GLU A 200 -0.93 -1.92 -13.57
CA GLU A 200 -0.70 -3.36 -13.36
C GLU A 200 -1.78 -4.22 -14.05
N VAL A 201 -3.05 -3.79 -14.02
CA VAL A 201 -4.16 -4.42 -14.79
C VAL A 201 -3.85 -4.42 -16.29
N THR A 202 -3.42 -3.29 -16.84
CA THR A 202 -3.03 -3.19 -18.25
C THR A 202 -1.84 -4.09 -18.56
N ALA A 203 -0.78 -4.06 -17.74
CA ALA A 203 0.40 -4.87 -17.96
C ALA A 203 0.11 -6.38 -17.92
N PHE A 204 -0.71 -6.84 -16.98
CA PHE A 204 -1.17 -8.22 -16.91
C PHE A 204 -2.01 -8.60 -18.13
N SER A 205 -2.94 -7.73 -18.52
CA SER A 205 -3.83 -7.95 -19.67
C SER A 205 -3.06 -8.04 -20.99
N GLU A 206 -2.09 -7.17 -21.20
CA GLU A 206 -1.20 -7.22 -22.37
C GLU A 206 -0.36 -8.50 -22.39
N TRP A 207 0.23 -8.88 -21.25
CA TRP A 207 0.98 -10.13 -21.13
C TRP A 207 0.09 -11.35 -21.43
N TRP A 208 -1.14 -11.37 -20.95
CA TRP A 208 -2.09 -12.44 -21.24
C TRP A 208 -2.54 -12.46 -22.70
N ALA A 209 -2.72 -11.30 -23.33
CA ALA A 209 -3.05 -11.19 -24.74
C ALA A 209 -1.95 -11.80 -25.64
N GLU A 210 -0.67 -11.72 -25.24
CA GLU A 210 0.43 -12.42 -25.93
C GLU A 210 0.20 -13.95 -25.95
N ALA A 211 -0.28 -14.54 -24.85
CA ALA A 211 -0.61 -15.96 -24.81
C ALA A 211 -1.87 -16.32 -25.61
N GLU A 212 -2.87 -15.44 -25.66
CA GLU A 212 -4.06 -15.67 -26.49
C GLU A 212 -3.73 -15.61 -27.99
N ALA A 213 -2.83 -14.70 -28.39
CA ALA A 213 -2.39 -14.55 -29.78
C ALA A 213 -1.63 -15.78 -30.32
N ASP A 214 -0.89 -16.48 -29.45
CA ASP A 214 -0.15 -17.71 -29.77
C ASP A 214 -0.61 -18.90 -28.92
N ALA A 215 -1.92 -19.03 -28.72
CA ALA A 215 -2.50 -20.02 -27.81
C ALA A 215 -2.11 -21.47 -28.14
N ALA A 216 -1.90 -21.79 -29.42
CA ALA A 216 -1.50 -23.14 -29.83
C ALA A 216 -0.13 -23.56 -29.26
N ASN A 217 0.80 -22.61 -29.13
CA ASN A 217 2.16 -22.88 -28.65
C ASN A 217 2.32 -22.54 -27.16
N VAL A 218 1.70 -21.45 -26.69
CA VAL A 218 1.82 -20.97 -25.30
C VAL A 218 0.84 -21.68 -24.36
N ARG A 219 -0.30 -22.15 -24.88
CA ARG A 219 -1.37 -22.80 -24.12
C ARG A 219 -1.77 -24.14 -24.75
N PRO A 220 -0.84 -25.09 -24.93
CA PRO A 220 -1.07 -26.33 -25.67
C PRO A 220 -2.19 -27.21 -25.06
N LEU A 221 -2.56 -26.98 -23.80
CA LEU A 221 -3.66 -27.67 -23.10
C LEU A 221 -4.77 -26.71 -22.63
N GLY A 222 -4.86 -25.51 -23.22
CA GLY A 222 -5.85 -24.50 -22.85
C GLY A 222 -5.72 -24.08 -21.38
N ASP A 223 -6.81 -24.13 -20.63
CA ASP A 223 -6.87 -23.76 -19.21
C ASP A 223 -6.06 -24.72 -18.32
N ALA A 224 -5.82 -25.97 -18.74
CA ALA A 224 -5.03 -26.93 -17.99
C ALA A 224 -3.51 -26.74 -18.15
N THR A 225 -3.07 -25.83 -19.04
CA THR A 225 -1.64 -25.65 -19.36
C THR A 225 -0.79 -25.33 -18.13
N GLU A 226 -1.22 -24.42 -17.25
CA GLU A 226 -0.43 -24.00 -16.08
C GLU A 226 -0.20 -25.15 -15.10
N GLN A 227 -1.25 -25.95 -14.85
CA GLN A 227 -1.16 -27.14 -14.01
C GLN A 227 -0.26 -28.19 -14.65
N ALA A 228 -0.42 -28.44 -15.95
CA ALA A 228 0.40 -29.36 -16.71
C ALA A 228 1.88 -28.93 -16.76
N ALA A 229 2.15 -27.62 -16.84
CA ALA A 229 3.51 -27.07 -16.80
C ALA A 229 4.18 -27.36 -15.46
N SER A 230 3.46 -27.19 -14.34
CA SER A 230 3.98 -27.54 -13.02
C SER A 230 4.31 -29.04 -12.90
N VAL A 231 3.48 -29.90 -13.49
CA VAL A 231 3.72 -31.36 -13.54
C VAL A 231 4.91 -31.70 -14.45
N TYR A 232 5.03 -31.03 -15.60
CA TYR A 232 6.17 -31.17 -16.51
C TYR A 232 7.48 -30.78 -15.82
N GLU A 233 7.54 -29.59 -15.21
CA GLU A 233 8.71 -29.06 -14.50
C GLU A 233 9.17 -30.01 -13.39
N ALA A 234 8.24 -30.67 -12.70
CA ALA A 234 8.55 -31.62 -11.64
C ALA A 234 9.31 -32.87 -12.11
N VAL A 235 9.14 -33.31 -13.36
CA VAL A 235 9.77 -34.53 -13.91
C VAL A 235 10.86 -34.23 -14.94
N GLU A 236 10.92 -33.01 -15.46
CA GLU A 236 11.77 -32.60 -16.58
C GLU A 236 13.23 -33.03 -16.41
N ALA A 237 13.85 -32.67 -15.29
CA ALA A 237 15.25 -32.95 -15.03
C ALA A 237 15.56 -34.46 -15.05
N LYS A 238 14.66 -35.29 -14.51
CA LYS A 238 14.86 -36.74 -14.45
C LYS A 238 14.58 -37.45 -15.76
N ILE A 239 13.61 -36.99 -16.53
CA ILE A 239 13.36 -37.54 -17.86
C ILE A 239 14.53 -37.18 -18.80
N ASN A 240 15.04 -35.95 -18.72
CA ASN A 240 16.27 -35.53 -19.41
C ASN A 240 17.49 -36.37 -19.03
N ASP A 241 17.69 -36.63 -17.73
CA ASP A 241 18.76 -37.52 -17.22
C ASP A 241 18.60 -38.94 -17.77
N TYR A 242 17.39 -39.52 -17.74
CA TYR A 242 17.12 -40.86 -18.26
C TYR A 242 17.52 -41.00 -19.73
N PHE A 243 17.01 -40.14 -20.61
CA PHE A 243 17.35 -40.22 -22.04
C PHE A 243 18.82 -39.91 -22.33
N THR A 244 19.45 -39.03 -21.55
CA THR A 244 20.89 -38.78 -21.66
C THR A 244 21.71 -40.02 -21.31
N ARG A 245 21.34 -40.73 -20.24
CA ARG A 245 21.98 -42.01 -19.86
C ARG A 245 21.73 -43.10 -20.90
N SER A 246 20.51 -43.22 -21.43
CA SER A 246 20.20 -44.20 -22.48
C SER A 246 21.03 -43.96 -23.76
N ARG A 247 21.20 -42.69 -24.17
CA ARG A 247 22.09 -42.32 -25.29
C ARG A 247 23.56 -42.63 -24.99
N LEU A 248 24.02 -42.44 -23.74
CA LEU A 248 25.38 -42.78 -23.34
C LEU A 248 25.63 -44.30 -23.41
N VAL A 249 24.64 -45.13 -23.04
CA VAL A 249 24.73 -46.60 -23.20
C VAL A 249 24.71 -47.00 -24.68
N ALA A 250 23.94 -46.32 -25.52
CA ALA A 250 23.94 -46.54 -26.96
C ALA A 250 25.30 -46.17 -27.61
N PHE A 251 25.95 -45.12 -27.11
CA PHE A 251 27.28 -44.68 -27.55
C PHE A 251 28.39 -45.66 -27.12
N ASP A 252 28.39 -46.07 -25.86
CA ASP A 252 29.34 -47.06 -25.32
C ASP A 252 28.63 -47.99 -24.34
N THR A 253 28.40 -49.24 -24.76
CA THR A 253 27.67 -50.25 -23.98
C THR A 253 28.35 -50.58 -22.65
N ARG A 254 29.65 -50.28 -22.51
CA ARG A 254 30.40 -50.45 -21.25
C ARG A 254 29.94 -49.48 -20.15
N ALA A 255 29.20 -48.43 -20.49
CA ALA A 255 28.65 -47.50 -19.51
C ALA A 255 27.47 -48.07 -18.72
N ALA A 256 26.73 -49.06 -19.26
CA ALA A 256 25.48 -49.56 -18.68
C ALA A 256 25.57 -50.00 -17.20
N PRO A 257 26.61 -50.72 -16.75
CA PRO A 257 26.74 -51.13 -15.35
C PRO A 257 26.96 -49.97 -14.38
N PHE A 258 27.49 -48.83 -14.85
CA PHE A 258 27.80 -47.66 -14.01
C PHE A 258 26.63 -46.67 -13.94
N LEU A 259 25.65 -46.79 -14.84
CA LEU A 259 24.51 -45.88 -14.94
C LEU A 259 23.24 -46.44 -14.27
N ASN A 260 23.28 -47.71 -13.85
CA ASN A 260 22.26 -48.36 -13.06
C ASN A 260 22.79 -48.62 -11.64
N PRO A 261 21.93 -48.71 -10.62
CA PRO A 261 22.37 -48.99 -9.25
C PRO A 261 23.10 -50.34 -9.17
N GLY A 262 24.27 -50.34 -8.52
CA GLY A 262 25.05 -51.53 -8.25
C GLY A 262 24.58 -52.27 -6.99
N GLU A 263 25.24 -53.39 -6.69
CA GLU A 263 24.92 -54.22 -5.54
C GLU A 263 25.13 -53.47 -4.21
N ALA A 264 26.15 -52.61 -4.14
CA ALA A 264 26.46 -51.84 -2.93
C ALA A 264 25.34 -50.84 -2.59
N GLU A 265 24.77 -50.18 -3.58
CA GLU A 265 23.66 -49.24 -3.42
C GLU A 265 22.40 -49.94 -2.91
N TYR A 266 22.07 -51.13 -3.44
CA TYR A 266 20.96 -51.92 -2.92
C TYR A 266 21.21 -52.46 -1.51
N THR A 267 22.46 -52.88 -1.22
CA THR A 267 22.85 -53.32 0.12
C THR A 267 22.66 -52.20 1.15
N ALA A 268 23.00 -50.97 0.79
CA ALA A 268 22.80 -49.80 1.66
C ALA A 268 21.32 -49.49 1.96
N LEU A 269 20.41 -49.86 1.05
CA LEU A 269 18.97 -49.70 1.21
C LEU A 269 18.30 -50.85 1.97
N ALA A 270 18.86 -52.07 1.88
CA ALA A 270 18.22 -53.30 2.39
C ALA A 270 17.91 -53.29 3.89
N HIS A 271 18.64 -52.49 4.67
CA HIS A 271 18.45 -52.38 6.12
C HIS A 271 17.59 -51.18 6.55
N LYS A 272 17.10 -50.38 5.58
CA LYS A 272 16.26 -49.21 5.84
C LYS A 272 14.78 -49.54 5.61
N THR A 273 13.90 -48.82 6.30
CA THR A 273 12.48 -48.78 5.93
C THR A 273 12.33 -47.91 4.69
N LEU A 274 11.95 -48.52 3.57
CA LEU A 274 11.81 -47.84 2.28
C LEU A 274 10.38 -47.37 2.06
N SER A 275 10.24 -46.20 1.43
CA SER A 275 8.97 -45.68 0.91
C SER A 275 9.23 -44.95 -0.41
N SER A 276 8.16 -44.53 -1.10
CA SER A 276 8.28 -43.66 -2.28
C SER A 276 8.86 -42.28 -1.94
N ALA A 277 8.99 -41.91 -0.66
CA ALA A 277 9.61 -40.66 -0.24
C ALA A 277 11.10 -40.82 0.16
N THR A 278 11.68 -42.02 0.03
CA THR A 278 13.10 -42.25 0.34
C THR A 278 13.99 -41.55 -0.69
N GLU A 279 14.76 -40.55 -0.24
CA GLU A 279 15.64 -39.73 -1.10
C GLU A 279 16.65 -40.57 -1.89
N GLU A 280 17.23 -41.60 -1.26
CA GLU A 280 18.20 -42.47 -1.93
C GLU A 280 17.56 -43.30 -3.06
N LEU A 281 16.28 -43.65 -2.93
CA LEU A 281 15.53 -44.26 -4.04
C LEU A 281 15.28 -43.23 -5.14
N ALA A 282 14.90 -42.00 -4.80
CA ALA A 282 14.70 -40.93 -5.80
C ALA A 282 15.98 -40.59 -6.59
N ALA A 283 17.16 -40.82 -6.00
CA ALA A 283 18.45 -40.64 -6.68
C ALA A 283 18.70 -41.67 -7.80
N PHE A 284 18.11 -42.87 -7.73
CA PHE A 284 18.24 -43.87 -8.80
C PHE A 284 17.59 -43.40 -10.13
N PRO A 285 17.97 -43.99 -11.27
CA PRO A 285 17.33 -43.71 -12.56
C PRO A 285 15.80 -43.93 -12.52
N LEU A 286 15.05 -43.24 -13.39
CA LEU A 286 13.58 -43.37 -13.47
C LEU A 286 13.12 -44.79 -13.82
N ALA A 287 13.87 -45.46 -14.67
CA ALA A 287 13.72 -46.85 -15.06
C ALA A 287 15.12 -47.40 -15.36
N ARG A 288 15.22 -48.72 -15.56
CA ARG A 288 16.48 -49.33 -15.97
C ARG A 288 17.01 -48.66 -17.24
N VAL A 289 18.27 -48.23 -17.20
CA VAL A 289 18.95 -47.56 -18.30
C VAL A 289 19.51 -48.60 -19.27
N GLU A 290 19.06 -48.55 -20.51
CA GLU A 290 19.48 -49.40 -21.62
C GLU A 290 19.58 -48.56 -22.90
N ALA A 291 20.35 -49.03 -23.89
CA ALA A 291 20.54 -48.30 -25.16
C ALA A 291 19.20 -48.04 -25.87
N ASP A 292 18.93 -46.78 -26.19
CA ASP A 292 17.76 -46.31 -26.95
C ASP A 292 16.38 -46.81 -26.46
N ARG A 293 16.29 -47.19 -25.18
CA ARG A 293 15.05 -47.71 -24.60
C ARG A 293 14.04 -46.59 -24.33
N PRO A 294 12.78 -46.72 -24.77
CA PRO A 294 11.69 -45.84 -24.35
C PRO A 294 11.46 -45.91 -22.83
N LEU A 295 11.12 -44.77 -22.22
CA LEU A 295 10.77 -44.69 -20.81
C LEU A 295 9.34 -45.20 -20.62
N SER A 296 9.14 -46.32 -19.92
CA SER A 296 7.79 -46.68 -19.49
C SER A 296 7.20 -45.59 -18.58
N LEU A 297 5.90 -45.37 -18.69
CA LEU A 297 5.15 -44.47 -17.80
C LEU A 297 4.27 -45.24 -16.80
N GLU A 298 4.32 -46.57 -16.82
CA GLU A 298 3.40 -47.42 -16.03
C GLU A 298 4.11 -48.51 -15.24
N GLN A 299 5.16 -49.11 -15.81
CA GLN A 299 5.78 -50.32 -15.27
C GLN A 299 7.28 -50.15 -15.10
N GLN A 300 7.86 -50.93 -14.18
CA GLN A 300 9.31 -50.96 -13.93
C GLN A 300 9.90 -49.58 -13.61
N LEU A 301 9.10 -48.73 -12.98
CA LEU A 301 9.49 -47.39 -12.56
C LEU A 301 10.17 -47.43 -11.21
N ASN A 302 11.05 -46.46 -11.00
CA ASN A 302 11.55 -46.11 -9.70
C ASN A 302 10.38 -45.72 -8.77
N PRO A 303 10.19 -46.41 -7.64
CA PRO A 303 9.09 -46.12 -6.71
C PRO A 303 9.05 -44.67 -6.22
N GLY A 304 10.21 -43.99 -6.17
CA GLY A 304 10.29 -42.58 -5.79
C GLY A 304 9.69 -41.62 -6.81
N TRP A 305 9.52 -42.07 -8.06
CA TRP A 305 9.05 -41.25 -9.18
C TRP A 305 7.74 -41.74 -9.80
N SER A 306 7.25 -42.94 -9.45
CA SER A 306 6.04 -43.52 -10.05
C SER A 306 4.81 -42.61 -9.96
N ALA A 307 4.61 -41.92 -8.83
CA ALA A 307 3.48 -41.01 -8.67
C ALA A 307 3.61 -39.76 -9.57
N ALA A 308 4.80 -39.15 -9.62
CA ALA A 308 5.07 -37.99 -10.46
C ALA A 308 4.98 -38.33 -11.95
N LEU A 309 5.52 -39.50 -12.36
CA LEU A 309 5.40 -39.99 -13.74
C LEU A 309 3.96 -40.36 -14.11
N GLY A 310 3.17 -40.88 -13.16
CA GLY A 310 1.74 -41.10 -13.35
C GLY A 310 0.97 -39.80 -13.56
N ALA A 311 1.25 -38.78 -12.74
CA ALA A 311 0.67 -37.44 -12.92
C ALA A 311 1.10 -36.83 -14.28
N PHE A 312 2.37 -36.95 -14.65
CA PHE A 312 2.88 -36.52 -15.95
C PHE A 312 2.20 -37.25 -17.11
N ARG A 313 2.02 -38.57 -17.02
CA ARG A 313 1.31 -39.34 -18.03
C ARG A 313 -0.11 -38.80 -18.21
N ASP A 314 -0.85 -38.65 -17.12
CA ASP A 314 -2.28 -38.35 -17.15
C ASP A 314 -2.56 -36.89 -17.51
N GLN A 315 -1.73 -35.96 -17.06
CA GLN A 315 -1.95 -34.51 -17.20
C GLN A 315 -1.15 -33.87 -18.35
N VAL A 316 -0.10 -34.54 -18.85
CA VAL A 316 0.78 -33.98 -19.89
C VAL A 316 0.86 -34.89 -21.11
N ALA A 317 1.36 -36.11 -20.95
CA ALA A 317 1.66 -36.98 -22.09
C ALA A 317 0.40 -37.44 -22.84
N VAL A 318 -0.63 -37.92 -22.12
CA VAL A 318 -1.88 -38.39 -22.72
C VAL A 318 -2.64 -37.25 -23.41
N PRO A 319 -2.81 -36.06 -22.80
CA PRO A 319 -3.45 -34.93 -23.46
C PRO A 319 -2.74 -34.44 -24.73
N LEU A 320 -1.39 -34.50 -24.78
CA LEU A 320 -0.61 -33.98 -25.92
C LEU A 320 -0.35 -35.01 -27.02
N LEU A 321 -0.13 -36.27 -26.66
CA LEU A 321 0.33 -37.33 -27.57
C LEU A 321 -0.72 -38.44 -27.80
N GLY A 322 -1.82 -38.43 -27.04
CA GLY A 322 -2.79 -39.52 -27.01
C GLY A 322 -2.36 -40.65 -26.07
N ASN A 323 -3.10 -41.77 -26.08
CA ASN A 323 -2.87 -42.87 -25.16
C ASN A 323 -1.46 -43.48 -25.33
N VAL A 324 -0.57 -43.18 -24.38
CA VAL A 324 0.85 -43.53 -24.42
C VAL A 324 1.28 -44.20 -23.11
N SER A 325 1.79 -45.44 -23.22
CA SER A 325 2.31 -46.21 -22.08
C SER A 325 3.84 -46.14 -21.95
N GLU A 326 4.52 -45.69 -23.01
CA GLU A 326 5.97 -45.52 -23.06
C GLU A 326 6.32 -44.25 -23.85
N LEU A 327 7.25 -43.47 -23.32
CA LEU A 327 7.72 -42.22 -23.90
C LEU A 327 9.04 -42.47 -24.66
N THR A 328 9.05 -42.13 -25.95
CA THR A 328 10.28 -42.10 -26.75
C THR A 328 11.02 -40.77 -26.59
N ALA A 329 12.32 -40.73 -26.90
CA ALA A 329 13.11 -39.50 -26.86
C ALA A 329 12.52 -38.40 -27.77
N ALA A 330 12.04 -38.78 -28.97
CA ALA A 330 11.41 -37.83 -29.90
C ALA A 330 10.08 -37.26 -29.36
N GLN A 331 9.28 -38.07 -28.68
CA GLN A 331 8.05 -37.60 -28.01
C GLN A 331 8.36 -36.68 -26.83
N TRP A 332 9.42 -36.98 -26.08
CA TRP A 332 9.89 -36.11 -25.00
C TRP A 332 10.39 -34.75 -25.52
N ASP A 333 11.13 -34.75 -26.64
CA ASP A 333 11.58 -33.52 -27.30
C ASP A 333 10.39 -32.69 -27.81
N ASP A 334 9.35 -33.32 -28.37
CA ASP A 334 8.10 -32.63 -28.77
C ASP A 334 7.42 -31.98 -27.55
N ILE A 335 7.17 -32.73 -26.48
CA ILE A 335 6.59 -32.19 -25.23
C ILE A 335 7.43 -31.03 -24.70
N SER A 336 8.76 -31.21 -24.61
CA SER A 336 9.66 -30.19 -24.08
C SER A 336 9.65 -28.91 -24.90
N SER A 337 9.57 -29.03 -26.23
CA SER A 337 9.47 -27.85 -27.11
C SER A 337 8.18 -27.04 -26.89
N ARG A 338 7.07 -27.72 -26.61
CA ARG A 338 5.77 -27.07 -26.32
C ARG A 338 5.81 -26.33 -24.98
N PHE A 339 6.39 -26.94 -23.95
CA PHE A 339 6.53 -26.28 -22.65
C PHE A 339 7.61 -25.19 -22.62
N ALA A 340 8.61 -25.24 -23.51
CA ALA A 340 9.58 -24.17 -23.64
C ALA A 340 8.93 -22.83 -24.06
N ALA A 341 7.97 -22.86 -24.99
CA ALA A 341 7.23 -21.67 -25.41
C ALA A 341 6.39 -21.09 -24.25
N HIS A 342 5.69 -21.96 -23.51
CA HIS A 342 4.94 -21.57 -22.32
C HIS A 342 5.85 -20.98 -21.23
N SER A 343 6.98 -21.63 -20.93
CA SER A 343 7.96 -21.15 -19.94
C SER A 343 8.57 -19.80 -20.33
N ALA A 344 8.92 -19.60 -21.61
CA ALA A 344 9.44 -18.32 -22.10
C ALA A 344 8.40 -17.18 -22.03
N TRP A 345 7.11 -17.48 -22.21
CA TRP A 345 6.04 -16.53 -21.98
C TRP A 345 5.84 -16.23 -20.49
N ARG A 346 5.84 -17.26 -19.64
CA ARG A 346 5.71 -17.13 -18.17
C ARG A 346 6.86 -16.33 -17.57
N ALA A 347 8.08 -16.50 -18.07
CA ALA A 347 9.25 -15.72 -17.65
C ALA A 347 9.15 -14.22 -17.95
N ARG A 348 8.23 -13.80 -18.83
CA ARG A 348 7.94 -12.40 -19.17
C ARG A 348 6.68 -11.88 -18.49
N HIS A 349 6.26 -12.51 -17.38
CA HIS A 349 5.12 -12.12 -16.56
C HIS A 349 5.18 -10.63 -16.19
N ARG A 350 4.02 -9.98 -16.19
CA ARG A 350 3.84 -8.57 -15.83
C ARG A 350 2.52 -8.44 -15.06
N GLY A 351 2.40 -7.38 -14.25
CA GLY A 351 1.19 -7.18 -13.45
C GLY A 351 1.16 -8.01 -12.18
N ASP A 352 2.31 -8.24 -11.54
CA ASP A 352 2.45 -9.10 -10.35
C ASP A 352 1.49 -8.71 -9.24
N ALA A 353 1.24 -7.40 -9.08
CA ALA A 353 0.37 -6.88 -8.02
C ALA A 353 -1.07 -7.38 -8.16
N VAL A 354 -1.54 -7.65 -9.38
CA VAL A 354 -2.94 -8.03 -9.67
C VAL A 354 -3.09 -9.49 -10.06
N ALA A 355 -2.00 -10.26 -10.15
CA ALA A 355 -2.01 -11.65 -10.61
C ALA A 355 -2.93 -12.55 -9.77
N ALA A 356 -3.05 -12.26 -8.46
CA ALA A 356 -3.93 -13.00 -7.55
C ALA A 356 -5.43 -12.85 -7.86
N LEU A 357 -5.84 -11.79 -8.58
CA LEU A 357 -7.23 -11.60 -9.02
C LEU A 357 -7.61 -12.59 -10.14
N GLY A 358 -6.62 -13.09 -10.88
CA GLY A 358 -6.81 -13.98 -12.01
C GLY A 358 -7.31 -13.29 -13.28
N TRP A 359 -7.10 -13.96 -14.42
CA TRP A 359 -7.38 -13.39 -15.75
C TRP A 359 -8.82 -12.89 -15.93
N ALA A 360 -9.81 -13.67 -15.48
CA ALA A 360 -11.21 -13.30 -15.67
C ALA A 360 -11.55 -11.94 -15.05
N ARG A 361 -11.04 -11.67 -13.84
CA ARG A 361 -11.27 -10.40 -13.14
C ARG A 361 -10.46 -9.26 -13.74
N VAL A 362 -9.19 -9.50 -14.06
CA VAL A 362 -8.34 -8.49 -14.73
C VAL A 362 -8.93 -8.07 -16.08
N LYS A 363 -9.47 -9.01 -16.86
CA LYS A 363 -10.12 -8.73 -18.14
C LYS A 363 -11.38 -7.87 -17.98
N GLU A 364 -12.17 -8.14 -16.94
CA GLU A 364 -13.34 -7.32 -16.60
C GLU A 364 -12.93 -5.88 -16.26
N LEU A 365 -11.93 -5.72 -15.38
CA LEU A 365 -11.40 -4.42 -14.97
C LEU A 365 -10.81 -3.63 -16.16
N ALA A 366 -10.06 -4.29 -17.03
CA ALA A 366 -9.45 -3.66 -18.21
C ALA A 366 -10.48 -3.20 -19.25
N GLY A 367 -11.67 -3.82 -19.31
CA GLY A 367 -12.72 -3.50 -20.27
C GLY A 367 -13.81 -2.56 -19.74
N GLY A 368 -13.79 -2.23 -18.44
CA GLY A 368 -14.81 -1.43 -17.77
C GLY A 368 -14.51 0.07 -17.73
N ASP A 369 -15.45 0.84 -17.18
CA ASP A 369 -15.34 2.28 -16.90
C ASP A 369 -14.99 2.57 -15.42
N THR A 370 -14.60 1.54 -14.68
CA THR A 370 -14.34 1.60 -13.24
C THR A 370 -13.22 2.58 -12.88
N HIS A 371 -12.13 2.63 -13.67
CA HIS A 371 -11.05 3.62 -13.46
C HIS A 371 -11.58 5.05 -13.53
N ALA A 372 -12.36 5.36 -14.56
CA ALA A 372 -12.96 6.68 -14.74
C ALA A 372 -13.99 7.00 -13.63
N THR A 373 -14.75 6.00 -13.20
CA THR A 373 -15.75 6.15 -12.13
C THR A 373 -15.10 6.48 -10.79
N ILE A 374 -14.06 5.74 -10.40
CA ILE A 374 -13.34 5.99 -9.14
C ILE A 374 -12.55 7.30 -9.21
N THR A 375 -11.93 7.61 -10.36
CA THR A 375 -11.33 8.94 -10.59
C THR A 375 -12.34 10.07 -10.37
N GLY A 376 -13.59 9.88 -10.81
CA GLY A 376 -14.67 10.83 -10.55
C GLY A 376 -15.07 10.94 -9.08
N LEU A 377 -14.95 9.88 -8.28
CA LEU A 377 -15.14 9.94 -6.82
C LEU A 377 -14.02 10.70 -6.13
N ILE A 378 -12.77 10.46 -6.54
CA ILE A 378 -11.59 11.16 -6.02
C ILE A 378 -11.70 12.67 -6.32
N GLU A 379 -12.14 13.04 -7.52
CA GLU A 379 -12.31 14.45 -7.88
C GLU A 379 -13.46 15.11 -7.11
N GLN A 380 -14.60 14.42 -6.96
CA GLN A 380 -15.70 14.89 -6.10
C GLN A 380 -15.27 15.11 -4.65
N ASP A 381 -14.39 14.24 -4.14
CA ASP A 381 -13.81 14.46 -2.83
C ASP A 381 -12.97 15.73 -2.81
N LYS A 382 -12.00 15.87 -3.74
CA LYS A 382 -11.12 17.06 -3.83
C LYS A 382 -11.86 18.39 -3.97
N GLU A 383 -13.04 18.42 -4.59
CA GLU A 383 -13.89 19.61 -4.65
C GLU A 383 -14.26 20.16 -3.25
N LEU A 384 -14.25 19.30 -2.22
CA LEU A 384 -14.50 19.68 -0.83
C LEU A 384 -13.26 20.09 -0.05
N ALA A 385 -12.06 20.14 -0.66
CA ALA A 385 -10.82 20.51 0.03
C ALA A 385 -10.93 21.86 0.76
N GLY A 386 -11.52 22.87 0.11
CA GLY A 386 -11.69 24.20 0.71
C GLY A 386 -12.64 24.23 1.91
N VAL A 387 -13.56 23.26 2.03
CA VAL A 387 -14.42 23.09 3.21
C VAL A 387 -13.63 22.56 4.39
N ALA A 388 -12.81 21.54 4.15
CA ALA A 388 -12.04 20.90 5.20
C ALA A 388 -10.84 21.75 5.66
N ASP A 389 -10.20 22.49 4.76
CA ASP A 389 -9.17 23.47 5.13
C ASP A 389 -9.74 24.56 6.06
N ALA A 390 -11.00 24.93 5.84
CA ALA A 390 -11.68 25.89 6.69
C ALA A 390 -12.03 25.30 8.07
N ILE A 391 -12.32 24.00 8.16
CA ILE A 391 -12.50 23.30 9.44
C ILE A 391 -11.17 23.25 10.22
N ALA A 392 -10.07 22.89 9.56
CA ALA A 392 -8.73 22.91 10.17
C ALA A 392 -8.32 24.31 10.63
N SER A 393 -8.74 25.35 9.90
CA SER A 393 -8.51 26.74 10.31
C SER A 393 -9.30 27.12 11.57
N VAL A 394 -10.51 26.61 11.74
CA VAL A 394 -11.28 26.82 12.98
C VAL A 394 -10.64 26.08 14.16
N ASP A 395 -10.24 24.83 13.94
CA ASP A 395 -9.50 24.04 14.94
C ASP A 395 -8.24 24.78 15.41
N ARG A 396 -7.44 25.28 14.46
CA ARG A 396 -6.28 26.13 14.76
C ARG A 396 -6.63 27.35 15.60
N LEU A 397 -7.72 28.05 15.27
CA LEU A 397 -8.13 29.26 15.99
C LEU A 397 -8.60 28.96 17.42
N VAL A 398 -9.24 27.82 17.67
CA VAL A 398 -9.71 27.45 19.01
C VAL A 398 -8.56 27.01 19.91
N HIS A 399 -7.47 26.50 19.32
CA HIS A 399 -6.26 26.09 20.03
C HIS A 399 -5.29 27.23 20.35
N TYR A 400 -5.29 28.30 19.54
CA TYR A 400 -4.50 29.50 19.78
C TYR A 400 -5.19 30.44 20.78
#